data_AF-A0A8K0G1D9-F1
#
_entry.id   AF-A0A8K0G1D9-F1
#
_cell.length_a   1.000
_cell.length_b   1.000
_cell.length_c   1.000
_cell.angle_alpha   90.00
_cell.angle_beta   90.00
_cell.angle_gamma   90.00
#
_symmetry.space_group_name_H-M   'P 1'
#
loop_
_entity.id
_entity.type
_entity.pdbx_description
1 polymer ?
#
loop_
_entity_poly.entity_id
_entity_poly.type
_entity_poly.pdbx_seq_one_letter_code
_entity_poly.pdbx_strand_id
1 'polypeptide(L)'
;MDSNRKDVSKDILRIYSENDFLSYSLIAQQAECSRWTVKHSIEKMREGFSVKDKPRSGKPEGPSDVKLEKKIVKYIERHITASLRNVARKFGVRQ
;
A
#
# COMPACT_ATOMS: atom_id res chain seq x y z
N MET A 1 -24.13 0.60 24.87
CA MET A 1 -22.77 0.86 25.38
C MET A 1 -21.94 -0.33 24.99
N ASP A 2 -20.89 -0.17 24.17
CA ASP A 2 -19.78 -1.12 24.02
C ASP A 2 -18.80 -0.57 22.98
N SER A 3 -17.81 0.20 23.43
CA SER A 3 -16.74 0.69 22.55
C SER A 3 -15.39 0.71 23.26
N ASN A 4 -15.13 -0.31 24.09
CA ASN A 4 -13.85 -0.47 24.76
C ASN A 4 -12.93 -1.43 23.97
N ARG A 5 -12.86 -1.25 22.64
CA ARG A 5 -11.81 -1.91 21.85
C ARG A 5 -10.50 -1.13 22.07
N LYS A 6 -9.70 -1.60 23.03
CA LYS A 6 -8.32 -1.12 23.27
C LYS A 6 -7.56 -1.18 21.93
N ASP A 7 -7.10 -0.03 21.44
CA ASP A 7 -6.36 0.07 20.19
C ASP A 7 -4.91 -0.35 20.45
N VAL A 8 -4.69 -1.67 20.42
CA VAL A 8 -3.40 -2.31 20.71
C VAL A 8 -2.27 -1.69 19.90
N SER A 9 -2.53 -1.27 18.65
CA SER A 9 -1.52 -0.61 17.81
C SER A 9 -1.09 0.73 18.39
N LYS A 10 -2.02 1.55 18.89
CA LYS A 10 -1.65 2.84 19.53
C LYS A 10 -0.84 2.64 20.80
N ASP A 11 -1.19 1.65 21.61
CA ASP A 11 -0.45 1.33 22.83
C ASP A 11 0.97 0.87 22.53
N ILE A 12 1.16 -0.01 21.53
CA ILE A 12 2.49 -0.43 21.06
C ILE A 12 3.32 0.78 20.63
N LEU A 13 2.75 1.66 19.80
CA LEU A 13 3.47 2.82 19.27
C LEU A 13 3.83 3.82 20.36
N ARG A 14 2.95 4.04 21.34
CA ARG A 14 3.24 4.87 22.51
C ARG A 14 4.41 4.32 23.32
N ILE A 15 4.33 3.05 23.73
CA ILE A 15 5.40 2.39 24.53
C ILE A 15 6.74 2.44 23.77
N TYR A 16 6.71 2.17 22.47
CA TYR A 16 7.90 2.23 21.61
C TYR A 16 8.46 3.66 21.48
N SER A 17 7.60 4.69 21.39
CA SER A 17 8.02 6.09 21.29
C SER A 17 8.60 6.65 22.60
N GLU A 18 8.13 6.18 23.74
CA GLU A 18 8.63 6.58 25.06
C GLU A 18 9.89 5.80 25.46
N ASN A 19 10.11 4.62 24.88
CA ASN A 19 11.20 3.70 25.24
C ASN A 19 11.76 2.98 24.00
N ASP A 20 12.43 3.72 23.12
CA ASP A 20 12.97 3.21 21.84
C ASP A 20 14.02 2.10 21.98
N PHE A 21 14.66 1.99 23.16
CA PHE A 21 15.65 0.98 23.51
C PHE A 21 15.06 -0.36 23.97
N LEU A 22 13.74 -0.46 24.21
CA LEU A 22 13.14 -1.70 24.68
C LEU A 22 13.08 -2.77 23.59
N SER A 23 13.34 -4.01 23.98
CA SER A 23 13.17 -5.17 23.09
C SER A 23 11.69 -5.38 22.74
N TYR A 24 11.44 -5.87 21.52
CA TYR A 24 10.06 -6.16 21.07
C TYR A 24 9.32 -7.17 21.96
N SER A 25 10.05 -8.03 22.68
CA SER A 25 9.45 -8.96 23.65
C SER A 25 8.89 -8.24 24.87
N LEU A 26 9.59 -7.22 25.39
CA LEU A 26 9.14 -6.45 26.55
C LEU A 26 7.93 -5.57 26.19
N ILE A 27 7.97 -4.94 25.01
CA ILE A 27 6.84 -4.16 24.49
C ILE A 27 5.60 -5.05 24.32
N ALA A 28 5.77 -6.30 23.85
CA ALA A 28 4.69 -7.25 23.69
C ALA A 28 4.05 -7.65 25.04
N GLN A 29 4.86 -7.84 26.07
CA GLN A 29 4.38 -8.11 27.43
C GLN A 29 3.59 -6.94 27.99
N GLN A 30 4.08 -5.72 27.82
CA GLN A 30 3.44 -4.50 28.34
C GLN A 30 2.18 -4.11 27.57
N ALA A 31 2.14 -4.35 26.25
CA ALA A 31 0.98 -4.12 25.40
C ALA A 31 -0.02 -5.30 25.36
N GLU A 32 0.26 -6.39 26.09
CA GLU A 32 -0.53 -7.62 26.13
C GLU A 32 -0.85 -8.18 24.73
N CYS A 33 0.17 -8.24 23.85
CA CYS A 33 -0.02 -8.68 22.47
C CYS A 33 1.10 -9.63 22.02
N SER A 34 0.96 -10.19 20.81
CA SER A 34 2.04 -11.02 20.25
C SER A 34 3.24 -10.16 19.84
N ARG A 35 4.45 -10.73 19.93
CA ARG A 35 5.67 -10.10 19.41
C ARG A 35 5.57 -9.78 17.91
N TRP A 36 4.83 -10.58 17.15
CA TRP A 36 4.57 -10.33 15.73
C TRP A 36 3.75 -9.04 15.54
N THR A 37 2.71 -8.83 16.35
CA THR A 37 1.89 -7.61 16.33
C THR A 37 2.73 -6.37 16.62
N VAL A 38 3.66 -6.45 17.58
CA VAL A 38 4.62 -5.38 17.89
C VAL A 38 5.49 -5.07 16.67
N LYS A 39 6.18 -6.09 16.15
CA LYS A 39 7.06 -5.97 14.99
C LYS A 39 6.32 -5.33 13.80
N HIS A 40 5.15 -5.87 13.45
CA HIS A 40 4.34 -5.41 12.34
C HIS A 40 3.83 -3.98 12.53
N SER A 41 3.48 -3.58 13.75
CA SER A 41 3.01 -2.22 14.04
C SER A 41 4.16 -1.20 13.94
N ILE A 42 5.34 -1.54 14.46
CA ILE A 42 6.55 -0.70 14.35
C ILE A 42 7.03 -0.63 12.89
N GLU A 43 7.04 -1.74 12.16
CA GLU A 43 7.38 -1.78 10.74
C GLU A 43 6.41 -0.91 9.94
N LYS A 44 5.10 -1.03 10.16
CA LYS A 44 4.10 -0.14 9.53
C LYS A 44 4.29 1.34 9.87
N MET A 45 4.70 1.67 11.11
CA MET A 45 5.00 3.04 11.50
C MET A 45 6.25 3.58 10.77
N ARG A 46 7.30 2.75 10.63
CA ARG A 46 8.51 3.08 9.86
C ARG A 46 8.23 3.19 8.36
N GLU A 47 7.39 2.31 7.84
CA GLU A 47 6.82 2.40 6.49
C GLU A 47 5.85 3.59 6.35
N GLY A 48 5.45 4.19 7.47
CA GLY A 48 4.50 5.30 7.66
C GLY A 48 4.85 6.65 7.03
N PHE A 49 6.00 6.77 6.36
CA PHE A 49 6.27 7.86 5.40
C PHE A 49 5.91 7.50 3.94
N SER A 50 5.41 6.28 3.67
CA SER A 50 5.00 5.80 2.34
C SER A 50 3.73 4.92 2.45
N VAL A 51 2.73 5.38 3.20
CA VAL A 51 1.39 4.73 3.27
C VAL A 51 0.37 5.43 2.37
N LYS A 52 0.74 6.53 1.70
CA LYS A 52 -0.10 7.16 0.67
C LYS A 52 -0.20 6.34 -0.62
N ASP A 53 0.72 5.38 -0.85
CA ASP A 53 0.87 4.72 -2.15
C ASP A 53 0.47 3.23 -2.18
N LYS A 54 -0.04 2.66 -1.08
CA LYS A 54 -0.50 1.26 -1.10
C LYS A 54 -2.01 1.17 -0.89
N PRO A 55 -2.80 0.91 -1.94
CA PRO A 55 -4.25 0.77 -1.81
C PRO A 55 -4.58 -0.35 -0.83
N ARG A 56 -5.37 0.00 0.19
CA ARG A 56 -5.67 -0.83 1.38
C ARG A 56 -6.50 -2.08 1.07
N SER A 57 -7.16 -2.08 -0.08
CA SER A 57 -7.77 -3.22 -0.76
C SER A 57 -8.34 -2.65 -2.06
N GLY A 58 -7.86 -3.07 -3.21
CA GLY A 58 -8.33 -2.52 -4.48
C GLY A 58 -7.51 -3.09 -5.60
N LYS A 59 -8.16 -3.41 -6.70
CA LYS A 59 -7.52 -3.86 -7.95
C LYS A 59 -6.27 -3.03 -8.25
N PRO A 60 -5.22 -3.63 -8.86
CA PRO A 60 -4.05 -2.88 -9.28
C PRO A 60 -4.50 -1.63 -10.04
N GLU A 61 -4.06 -0.46 -9.57
CA GLU A 61 -4.23 0.78 -10.34
C GLU A 61 -3.39 0.63 -11.60
N GLY A 62 -4.10 0.33 -12.68
CA GLY A 62 -3.60 0.12 -14.02
C GLY A 62 -4.82 0.03 -14.94
N PRO A 63 -4.65 0.23 -16.26
CA PRO A 63 -5.74 -0.01 -17.19
C PRO A 63 -6.32 -1.40 -16.88
N SER A 64 -7.64 -1.50 -16.72
CA SER A 64 -8.36 -2.72 -16.29
C SER A 64 -8.09 -3.96 -17.17
N ASP A 65 -7.27 -3.82 -18.20
CA ASP A 65 -6.96 -4.83 -19.18
C ASP A 65 -5.48 -4.75 -19.59
N VAL A 66 -4.60 -5.43 -18.83
CA VAL A 66 -3.16 -5.61 -19.15
C VAL A 66 -2.96 -6.11 -20.59
N LYS A 67 -3.93 -6.82 -21.16
CA LYS A 67 -3.89 -7.26 -22.56
C LYS A 67 -4.08 -6.11 -23.54
N LEU A 68 -4.91 -5.12 -23.21
CA LEU A 68 -5.12 -3.93 -24.03
C LEU A 68 -3.87 -3.05 -24.03
N GLU A 69 -3.23 -2.87 -22.88
CA GLU A 69 -1.98 -2.12 -22.75
C GLU A 69 -0.87 -2.73 -23.62
N LYS A 70 -0.66 -4.05 -23.54
CA LYS A 70 0.30 -4.77 -24.40
C LYS A 70 -0.01 -4.60 -25.89
N LYS A 71 -1.30 -4.54 -26.27
CA LYS A 71 -1.71 -4.30 -27.67
C LYS A 71 -1.42 -2.86 -28.12
N ILE A 72 -1.64 -1.88 -27.24
CA ILE A 72 -1.34 -0.47 -27.50
C ILE A 72 0.17 -0.28 -27.69
N VAL A 73 0.99 -0.80 -26.77
CA VAL A 73 2.47 -0.73 -26.86
C VAL A 73 2.96 -1.34 -28.16
N LYS A 74 2.54 -2.57 -28.46
CA LYS A 74 2.91 -3.27 -29.71
C LYS A 74 2.48 -2.51 -30.98
N TYR A 75 1.38 -1.76 -30.91
CA TYR A 75 0.91 -0.96 -32.04
C TYR A 75 1.76 0.31 -32.23
N ILE A 76 2.14 0.98 -31.15
CA ILE A 76 3.04 2.14 -31.18
C ILE A 76 4.42 1.74 -31.71
N GLU A 77 4.99 0.62 -31.23
CA GLU A 77 6.29 0.10 -31.69
C GLU A 77 6.31 -0.18 -33.20
N ARG A 78 5.20 -0.67 -33.76
CA ARG A 78 5.07 -0.97 -35.19
C ARG A 78 4.77 0.26 -36.04
N HIS A 79 4.20 1.30 -35.45
CA HIS A 79 3.78 2.52 -36.13
C HIS A 79 4.33 3.73 -35.37
N ILE A 80 5.64 3.91 -35.46
CA ILE A 80 6.39 4.96 -34.74
C ILE A 80 5.84 6.38 -35.04
N THR A 81 5.22 6.58 -36.20
CA THR A 81 4.59 7.85 -36.60
C THR A 81 3.13 8.02 -36.16
N ALA A 82 2.53 7.03 -35.50
CA ALA A 82 1.14 7.10 -35.07
C ALA A 82 0.99 8.09 -33.89
N SER A 83 0.13 9.09 -34.06
CA SER A 83 -0.19 10.02 -32.96
C SER A 83 -0.98 9.32 -31.85
N LEU A 84 -0.76 9.74 -30.60
CA LEU A 84 -1.48 9.20 -29.44
C LEU A 84 -3.01 9.33 -29.58
N ARG A 85 -3.49 10.35 -30.29
CA ARG A 85 -4.92 10.53 -30.62
C ARG A 85 -5.46 9.42 -31.52
N ASN A 86 -4.69 9.00 -32.53
CA ASN A 86 -5.08 7.91 -33.43
C ASN A 86 -5.05 6.56 -32.70
N VAL A 87 -4.06 6.36 -31.83
CA VAL A 87 -3.97 5.18 -30.97
C VAL A 87 -5.18 5.11 -30.03
N ALA A 88 -5.51 6.21 -29.34
CA ALA A 88 -6.67 6.29 -28.45
C ALA A 88 -7.99 5.99 -29.18
N ARG A 89 -8.19 6.56 -30.38
CA ARG A 89 -9.37 6.27 -31.22
C ARG A 89 -9.44 4.80 -31.64
N LYS A 90 -8.31 4.18 -31.98
CA LYS A 90 -8.24 2.77 -32.41
C LYS A 90 -8.58 1.80 -31.27
N PHE A 91 -8.16 2.11 -30.05
CA PHE A 91 -8.34 1.25 -28.89
C PHE A 91 -9.51 1.66 -27.98
N GLY A 92 -10.29 2.68 -28.37
CA GLY A 92 -11.47 3.14 -27.63
C GLY A 92 -11.15 3.74 -26.26
N VAL A 93 -9.91 4.20 -26.06
CA VAL A 93 -9.48 4.83 -24.81
C VAL A 93 -9.96 6.29 -24.86
N ARG A 94 -10.90 6.66 -23.99
CA ARG A 94 -11.31 8.06 -23.84
C ARG A 94 -10.12 8.86 -23.29
N GLN A 95 -9.71 9.91 -24.01
CA GLN A 95 -8.76 10.92 -23.52
C GLN A 95 -9.45 11.83 -22.50
#